data_AF-W1YEI1-F1
#
_entry.id   AF-W1YEI1-F1
#
_cell.length_a   1.000
_cell.length_b   1.000
_cell.length_c   1.000
_cell.angle_alpha   90.00
_cell.angle_beta   90.00
_cell.angle_gamma   90.00
#
_symmetry.space_group_name_H-M   'P 1'
#
loop_
_entity.id
_entity.type
_entity.pdbx_description
1 polymer ?
#
loop_
_entity_poly.entity_id
_entity_poly.type
_entity_poly.pdbx_seq_one_letter_code
_entity_poly.pdbx_strand_id
1 'polypeptide(L)'
;DYVKNMITGAAQMDGGILVVSAADGPMPQTREHILLSRNVGVPALVVFLNKVDMVDDEELLELVEMEIRELLDEYEFPGDDTPIVRGSALKALEDPSSEWGDKIVELFEIIDEYIPAPERDVDKPFL
;
A
#
# COMPACT_ATOMS: atom_id res chain seq x y z
N ASP A 1 0.14 20.56 -5.07
CA ASP A 1 -0.86 20.42 -3.99
C ASP A 1 -0.92 19.03 -3.36
N TYR A 2 -0.85 17.95 -4.15
CA TYR A 2 -0.87 16.56 -3.64
C TYR A 2 0.22 16.27 -2.58
N VAL A 3 1.47 16.66 -2.82
CA VAL A 3 2.60 16.43 -1.91
C VAL A 3 2.45 17.20 -0.58
N LYS A 4 1.95 18.44 -0.61
CA LYS A 4 1.75 19.22 0.63
C LYS A 4 0.67 18.60 1.52
N ASN A 5 -0.44 18.16 0.92
CA ASN A 5 -1.51 17.48 1.65
C ASN A 5 -1.08 16.09 2.13
N MET A 6 -0.25 15.39 1.35
CA MET A 6 0.35 14.12 1.75
C MET A 6 1.25 14.29 2.97
N ILE A 7 2.14 15.29 3.00
CA ILE A 7 3.05 15.51 4.14
C ILE A 7 2.28 15.73 5.45
N THR A 8 1.19 16.51 5.41
CA THR A 8 0.38 16.75 6.62
C THR A 8 -0.43 15.55 7.05
N GLY A 9 -0.88 14.70 6.12
CA GLY A 9 -1.62 13.47 6.44
C GLY A 9 -0.71 12.37 6.94
N ALA A 10 0.43 12.16 6.27
CA ALA A 10 1.34 11.04 6.52
C ALA A 10 2.12 11.16 7.84
N ALA A 11 2.33 12.38 8.34
CA ALA A 11 2.96 12.59 9.66
C ALA A 11 2.15 12.02 10.83
N GLN A 12 0.88 11.63 10.62
CA GLN A 12 0.01 11.02 11.62
C GLN A 12 -0.43 9.59 11.25
N MET A 13 0.16 9.00 10.20
CA MET A 13 -0.24 7.68 9.73
C MET A 13 0.52 6.58 10.46
N ASP A 14 -0.24 5.70 11.11
CA ASP A 14 0.27 4.47 11.73
C ASP A 14 0.60 3.38 10.69
N GLY A 15 0.26 3.62 9.43
CA GLY A 15 0.58 2.79 8.29
C GLY A 15 -0.10 3.31 7.03
N GLY A 16 0.27 2.77 5.86
CA GLY A 16 -0.26 3.22 4.58
C GLY A 16 -0.53 2.11 3.58
N ILE A 17 -1.50 2.32 2.69
CA ILE A 17 -1.76 1.45 1.55
C ILE A 17 -1.09 2.06 0.31
N LEU A 18 -0.08 1.39 -0.23
CA LEU A 18 0.55 1.76 -1.49
C LEU A 18 -0.20 1.11 -2.64
N VAL A 19 -0.98 1.90 -3.38
CA VAL A 19 -1.73 1.40 -4.54
C VAL A 19 -0.88 1.53 -5.80
N VAL A 20 -0.61 0.41 -6.47
CA VAL A 20 0.15 0.36 -7.73
C VAL A 20 -0.71 -0.30 -8.80
N SER A 21 -0.65 0.20 -10.03
CA SER A 21 -1.40 -0.37 -11.16
C SER A 21 -0.61 -1.54 -11.74
N ALA A 22 -1.19 -2.73 -11.80
CA ALA A 22 -0.58 -3.90 -12.44
C ALA A 22 -0.24 -3.67 -13.92
N ALA A 23 -1.05 -2.88 -14.61
CA ALA A 23 -0.85 -2.57 -16.03
C ALA A 23 0.26 -1.54 -16.28
N ASP A 24 0.55 -0.66 -15.31
CA ASP A 24 1.49 0.44 -15.48
C ASP A 24 2.81 0.23 -14.72
N GLY A 25 2.80 -0.63 -13.69
CA GLY A 25 3.94 -0.83 -12.80
C GLY A 25 4.24 0.37 -11.87
N PRO A 26 5.39 0.37 -11.19
CA PRO A 26 5.83 1.49 -10.37
C PRO A 26 6.19 2.71 -11.24
N MET A 27 5.59 3.85 -10.91
CA MET A 27 5.79 5.12 -11.62
C MET A 27 6.69 6.07 -10.81
N PRO A 28 7.21 7.17 -11.38
CA PRO A 28 8.00 8.16 -10.63
C PRO A 28 7.28 8.68 -9.36
N GLN A 29 5.95 8.75 -9.37
CA GLN A 29 5.15 9.12 -8.21
C GLN A 29 5.14 8.04 -7.12
N THR A 30 5.16 6.75 -7.49
CA THR A 30 5.27 5.64 -6.54
C THR A 30 6.54 5.78 -5.70
N ARG A 31 7.67 6.07 -6.38
CA ARG A 31 8.96 6.36 -5.75
C ARG A 31 8.90 7.54 -4.79
N GLU A 32 8.31 8.65 -5.22
CA GLU A 32 8.16 9.86 -4.40
C GLU A 32 7.30 9.58 -3.15
N HIS A 33 6.22 8.82 -3.28
CA HIS A 33 5.36 8.47 -2.15
C HIS A 33 6.03 7.57 -1.12
N ILE A 34 6.82 6.58 -1.56
CA ILE A 34 7.59 5.71 -0.65
C ILE A 34 8.63 6.56 0.11
N LEU A 35 9.39 7.39 -0.61
CA LEU A 35 10.38 8.29 -0.02
C LEU A 35 9.75 9.24 1.00
N LEU A 36 8.60 9.84 0.68
CA LEU A 36 7.89 10.74 1.59
C LEU A 36 7.37 9.99 2.81
N SER A 37 6.81 8.80 2.63
CA SER A 37 6.33 7.94 3.73
C SER A 37 7.45 7.60 4.69
N ARG A 38 8.65 7.30 4.16
CA ARG A 38 9.85 7.09 4.99
C ARG A 38 10.24 8.35 5.77
N ASN A 39 10.31 9.50 5.09
CA ASN A 39 10.75 10.76 5.69
C ASN A 39 9.81 11.29 6.78
N VAL A 40 8.51 11.00 6.68
CA VAL A 40 7.51 11.40 7.69
C VAL A 40 7.27 10.34 8.76
N GLY A 41 7.98 9.21 8.68
CA GLY A 41 7.98 8.19 9.73
C GLY A 41 6.81 7.21 9.69
N VAL A 42 6.20 6.96 8.53
CA VAL A 42 5.19 5.90 8.38
C VAL A 42 5.85 4.55 8.68
N PRO A 43 5.36 3.77 9.66
CA PRO A 43 6.09 2.61 10.17
C PRO A 43 5.94 1.37 9.29
N ALA A 44 4.81 1.23 8.59
CA ALA A 44 4.51 0.07 7.75
C ALA A 44 3.71 0.47 6.50
N LEU A 45 3.97 -0.22 5.39
CA LEU A 45 3.18 -0.12 4.17
C LEU A 45 2.64 -1.50 3.81
N VAL A 46 1.41 -1.54 3.30
CA VAL A 46 0.81 -2.69 2.63
C VAL A 46 0.57 -2.30 1.17
N VAL A 47 0.89 -3.16 0.22
CA VAL A 47 0.72 -2.87 -1.20
C VAL A 47 -0.59 -3.46 -1.71
N PHE A 48 -1.34 -2.67 -2.47
CA PHE A 48 -2.46 -3.16 -3.26
C PHE A 48 -2.13 -3.04 -4.75
N LEU A 49 -1.86 -4.18 -5.39
CA LEU A 49 -1.63 -4.28 -6.83
C LEU A 49 -3.00 -4.29 -7.53
N ASN A 50 -3.40 -3.13 -8.03
CA ASN A 50 -4.73 -2.87 -8.58
C ASN A 50 -4.79 -3.09 -10.10
N LYS A 51 -6.01 -3.20 -10.63
CA LYS A 51 -6.30 -3.43 -12.05
C LYS A 51 -5.75 -4.77 -12.58
N VAL A 52 -5.68 -5.78 -11.73
CA VAL A 52 -5.24 -7.13 -12.13
C VAL A 52 -6.21 -7.74 -13.16
N ASP A 53 -7.47 -7.32 -13.16
CA ASP A 53 -8.46 -7.70 -14.18
C ASP A 53 -8.12 -7.24 -15.61
N MET A 54 -7.13 -6.36 -15.76
CA MET A 54 -6.66 -5.84 -17.05
C MET A 54 -5.35 -6.50 -17.53
N VAL A 55 -4.80 -7.44 -16.76
CA VAL A 55 -3.52 -8.09 -17.03
C VAL A 55 -3.72 -9.61 -17.06
N ASP A 56 -3.59 -10.20 -18.24
CA ASP A 56 -3.78 -11.65 -18.45
C ASP A 56 -2.48 -12.46 -18.27
N ASP A 57 -1.32 -11.79 -18.14
CA ASP A 57 0.00 -12.41 -18.08
C ASP A 57 0.54 -12.44 -16.64
N GLU A 58 0.61 -13.63 -16.07
CA GLU A 58 1.10 -13.88 -14.71
C GLU A 58 2.59 -13.49 -14.55
N GLU A 59 3.42 -13.68 -15.58
CA GLU A 59 4.84 -13.33 -15.53
C GLU A 59 5.01 -11.80 -15.41
N LEU A 60 4.13 -11.03 -16.04
CA LEU A 60 4.12 -9.58 -15.92
C LEU A 60 3.73 -9.13 -14.50
N LEU A 61 2.76 -9.80 -13.87
CA LEU A 61 2.37 -9.50 -12.49
C LEU A 61 3.52 -9.76 -11.51
N GLU A 62 4.19 -10.90 -11.65
CA GLU A 62 5.36 -11.25 -10.83
C GLU A 62 6.51 -10.25 -11.02
N LEU A 63 6.76 -9.81 -12.27
CA LEU A 63 7.75 -8.79 -12.56
C LEU A 63 7.42 -7.45 -11.87
N VAL A 64 6.18 -7.01 -11.95
CA VAL A 64 5.74 -5.76 -11.29
C VAL A 64 5.87 -5.86 -9.77
N GLU A 65 5.54 -7.01 -9.17
CA GLU A 65 5.74 -7.21 -7.74
C GLU A 65 7.22 -7.14 -7.35
N MET A 66 8.10 -7.79 -8.11
CA MET A 66 9.54 -7.73 -7.89
C MET A 66 10.05 -6.27 -7.93
N GLU A 67 9.65 -5.49 -8.93
CA GLU A 67 10.04 -4.08 -9.03
C GLU A 67 9.52 -3.24 -7.85
N ILE A 68 8.32 -3.54 -7.34
CA ILE A 68 7.77 -2.86 -6.15
C ILE A 68 8.59 -3.22 -4.91
N ARG A 69 8.95 -4.49 -4.72
CA ARG A 69 9.76 -4.94 -3.58
C ARG A 69 11.14 -4.27 -3.58
N GLU A 70 11.81 -4.28 -4.73
CA GLU A 70 13.10 -3.60 -4.89
C GLU A 70 13.01 -2.10 -4.57
N LEU A 71 11.91 -1.45 -4.98
CA LEU A 71 11.69 -0.03 -4.69
C LEU A 71 11.43 0.23 -3.21
N LEU A 72 10.73 -0.67 -2.51
CA LEU A 72 10.52 -0.58 -1.07
C LEU A 72 11.86 -0.73 -0.31
N ASP A 73 12.67 -1.71 -0.70
CA ASP A 73 14.00 -1.94 -0.13
C ASP A 73 14.94 -0.74 -0.34
N GLU A 74 14.89 -0.11 -1.52
CA GLU A 74 15.68 1.10 -1.84
C GLU A 74 15.45 2.23 -0.83
N TYR A 75 14.23 2.33 -0.27
CA TYR A 75 13.84 3.36 0.70
C TYR A 75 13.64 2.83 2.11
N GLU A 76 14.30 1.73 2.45
CA GLU A 76 14.38 1.17 3.81
C GLU A 76 13.02 0.70 4.38
N PHE A 77 12.08 0.32 3.52
CA PHE A 77 10.95 -0.53 3.89
C PHE A 77 11.32 -2.00 3.65
N PRO A 78 10.74 -2.96 4.39
CA PRO A 78 11.06 -4.37 4.23
C PRO A 78 10.36 -4.92 2.98
N GLY A 79 10.96 -4.78 1.80
CA GLY A 79 10.36 -5.15 0.51
C GLY A 79 9.97 -6.62 0.45
N ASP A 80 10.84 -7.53 0.91
CA ASP A 80 10.57 -8.97 0.94
C ASP A 80 9.41 -9.37 1.86
N ASP A 81 9.28 -8.72 3.02
CA ASP A 81 8.24 -9.05 4.02
C ASP A 81 6.95 -8.24 3.83
N THR A 82 6.97 -7.21 2.98
CA THR A 82 5.80 -6.35 2.74
C THR A 82 4.69 -7.17 2.05
N PRO A 83 3.47 -7.22 2.62
CA PRO A 83 2.34 -7.87 1.99
C PRO A 83 1.92 -7.15 0.71
N ILE A 84 1.66 -7.92 -0.34
CA ILE A 84 1.12 -7.43 -1.62
C ILE A 84 -0.17 -8.18 -1.91
N VAL A 85 -1.28 -7.45 -2.01
CA VAL A 85 -2.59 -8.00 -2.37
C VAL A 85 -2.92 -7.65 -3.80
N ARG A 86 -3.16 -8.67 -4.62
CA ARG A 86 -3.56 -8.55 -6.03
C ARG A 86 -5.07 -8.43 -6.12
N GLY A 87 -5.56 -7.39 -6.81
CA GLY A 87 -7.00 -7.19 -6.93
C GLY A 87 -7.44 -6.19 -8.00
N SER A 88 -8.74 -5.96 -8.03
CA SER A 88 -9.39 -4.96 -8.87
C SER A 88 -10.40 -4.17 -8.05
N ALA A 89 -10.04 -2.95 -7.68
CA ALA A 89 -10.93 -2.07 -6.91
C ALA A 89 -12.21 -1.71 -7.70
N LEU A 90 -12.12 -1.60 -9.03
CA LEU A 90 -13.28 -1.31 -9.87
C LEU A 90 -14.25 -2.49 -9.86
N LYS A 91 -13.77 -3.71 -10.08
CA LYS A 91 -14.62 -4.91 -10.08
C LYS A 91 -15.22 -5.18 -8.71
N ALA A 92 -14.45 -4.97 -7.63
CA ALA A 92 -14.95 -5.04 -6.26
C ALA A 92 -16.07 -4.02 -5.98
N LEU A 93 -15.99 -2.83 -6.56
CA LEU A 93 -17.03 -1.80 -6.43
C LEU A 93 -18.28 -2.14 -7.25
N GLU A 94 -18.11 -2.70 -8.44
CA GLU A 94 -19.20 -3.13 -9.33
C GLU A 94 -19.98 -4.31 -8.74
N ASP A 95 -19.28 -5.29 -8.18
CA ASP A 95 -19.86 -6.44 -7.49
C ASP A 95 -19.06 -6.81 -6.22
N PRO A 96 -19.47 -6.29 -5.05
CA PRO A 96 -18.82 -6.59 -3.78
C PRO A 96 -18.92 -8.05 -3.33
N SER A 97 -19.77 -8.87 -3.95
CA SER A 97 -19.90 -10.30 -3.66
C SER A 97 -19.08 -11.18 -4.60
N SER A 98 -18.33 -10.58 -5.52
CA SER A 98 -17.39 -11.27 -6.39
C SER A 98 -16.08 -11.58 -5.69
N GLU A 99 -15.23 -12.38 -6.33
CA GLU A 99 -13.85 -12.65 -5.87
C GLU A 99 -13.03 -11.36 -5.64
N TRP A 100 -13.35 -10.28 -6.36
CA TRP A 100 -12.67 -9.00 -6.19
C TRP A 100 -13.08 -8.30 -4.90
N GLY A 101 -14.32 -8.50 -4.45
CA GLY A 101 -14.78 -8.08 -3.13
C GLY A 101 -13.99 -8.80 -2.02
N ASP A 102 -13.78 -10.10 -2.18
CA ASP A 102 -12.97 -10.90 -1.25
C ASP A 102 -11.53 -10.39 -1.17
N LYS A 103 -10.94 -9.90 -2.28
CA LYS A 103 -9.60 -9.27 -2.27
C LYS A 103 -9.53 -7.97 -1.46
N ILE A 104 -10.62 -7.23 -1.35
CA ILE A 104 -10.67 -6.05 -0.46
C ILE A 104 -10.74 -6.49 0.99
N VAL A 105 -11.49 -7.55 1.29
CA VAL A 105 -11.54 -8.12 2.65
C VAL A 105 -10.15 -8.63 3.06
N GLU A 106 -9.49 -9.41 2.20
CA GLU A 106 -8.12 -9.89 2.39
C GLU A 106 -7.13 -8.74 2.65
N LEU A 107 -7.24 -7.64 1.90
CA LEU A 107 -6.42 -6.44 2.12
C LEU A 107 -6.59 -5.88 3.54
N PHE A 108 -7.82 -5.77 4.03
CA PHE A 108 -8.06 -5.25 5.38
C PHE A 108 -7.68 -6.24 6.48
N GLU A 109 -7.84 -7.54 6.27
CA GLU A 109 -7.35 -8.57 7.19
C GLU A 109 -5.81 -8.49 7.34
N ILE A 110 -5.10 -8.34 6.22
CA ILE A 110 -3.65 -8.15 6.22
C ILE A 110 -3.25 -6.83 6.91
N ILE A 111 -4.00 -5.75 6.69
CA ILE A 111 -3.75 -4.47 7.38
C ILE A 111 -3.87 -4.64 8.89
N ASP A 112 -4.93 -5.31 9.36
CA ASP A 112 -5.17 -5.56 10.79
C ASP A 112 -4.05 -6.41 11.43
N GLU A 113 -3.46 -7.34 10.67
CA GLU A 113 -2.37 -8.21 11.15
C GLU A 113 -0.98 -7.57 11.05
N TYR A 114 -0.71 -6.84 9.96
CA TYR A 114 0.63 -6.35 9.63
C TYR A 114 0.93 -4.97 10.20
N ILE A 115 -0.07 -4.09 10.27
CA ILE A 115 0.09 -2.72 10.77
C ILE A 115 -0.16 -2.72 12.29
N PRO A 116 0.86 -2.48 13.12
CA PRO A 116 0.68 -2.53 14.56
C PRO A 116 -0.25 -1.42 15.03
N ALA A 117 -1.15 -1.75 15.95
CA ALA A 117 -1.99 -0.74 16.60
C ALA A 117 -1.10 0.29 17.33
N PRO A 118 -1.33 1.59 17.14
CA PRO A 118 -0.52 2.61 17.76
C PRO A 118 -0.67 2.61 19.28
N GLU A 119 0.44 2.84 19.99
CA GLU A 119 0.40 3.07 21.43
C GLU A 119 -0.32 4.38 21.73
N ARG A 120 -1.38 4.30 22.53
CA ARG A 120 -2.16 5.46 22.94
C ARG A 120 -1.58 6.04 24.22
N ASP A 121 -1.06 7.25 24.13
CA ASP A 121 -0.58 8.03 25.28
C ASP A 121 -1.74 8.65 26.08
N VAL A 122 -2.49 7.82 26.81
CA VAL A 122 -3.67 8.26 27.59
C VAL A 122 -3.33 9.05 28.86
N ASP A 123 -2.08 8.92 29.34
CA ASP A 123 -1.61 9.55 30.58
C ASP A 123 -0.85 10.87 30.35
N LYS A 124 -0.60 11.24 29.09
CA LYS A 124 0.06 12.51 28.78
C LYS A 124 -0.95 13.66 28.86
N PRO A 125 -0.52 14.86 29.30
CA PRO A 125 -1.36 16.05 29.22
C PRO A 125 -1.84 16.27 27.79
N PHE A 126 -3.10 16.70 27.65
CA PHE A 126 -3.59 17.22 26.38
C PHE A 126 -2.90 18.57 26.12
N LEU A 127 -1.83 18.54 25.30
CA LEU A 127 -0.98 19.68 24.89
C LEU A 127 -0.45 20.58 26.02
#